data_AF-A0A5A8AN08-F1
#
_entry.id   AF-A0A5A8AN08-F1
#
_cell.length_a   1.000
_cell.length_b   1.000
_cell.length_c   1.000
_cell.angle_alpha   90.00
_cell.angle_beta   90.00
_cell.angle_gamma   90.00
#
_symmetry.space_group_name_H-M   'P 1'
#
loop_
_entity.id
_entity.type
_entity.pdbx_description
1 polymer ?
#
loop_
_entity_poly.entity_id
_entity_poly.type
_entity_poly.pdbx_seq_one_letter_code
_entity_poly.pdbx_strand_id
1 'polypeptide(L)' 'MNISYYDFKNMPNQEQCSFVMNEGRVMNERLVNTTKYILYEVSHFSVEVIYNTVNNKIEGINVYQNRGAYAI' A
#
# COMPACT_ATOMS: atom_id res chain seq x y z
N MET A 1 1.13 7.59 13.05
CA MET A 1 -0.27 7.45 13.53
C MET A 1 -0.59 5.98 13.76
N ASN A 2 -1.51 5.63 14.67
CA ASN A 2 -1.90 4.23 14.94
C ASN A 2 -3.31 3.97 14.40
N ILE A 3 -3.43 3.33 13.24
CA ILE A 3 -4.70 2.92 12.65
C ILE A 3 -4.80 1.40 12.64
N SER A 4 -5.99 0.85 12.95
CA SER A 4 -6.20 -0.59 12.85
C SER A 4 -6.40 -1.02 11.39
N TYR A 5 -6.11 -2.30 11.10
CA TYR A 5 -6.36 -2.88 9.79
C TYR A 5 -7.83 -2.73 9.34
N TYR A 6 -8.78 -2.87 10.28
CA TYR A 6 -10.20 -2.77 9.99
C TYR A 6 -10.64 -1.33 9.74
N ASP A 7 -10.16 -0.37 10.54
CA ASP A 7 -10.45 1.04 10.31
C ASP A 7 -9.93 1.48 8.94
N PHE A 8 -8.71 1.05 8.59
CA PHE A 8 -8.14 1.31 7.27
C PHE A 8 -8.99 0.70 6.14
N LYS A 9 -9.38 -0.58 6.26
CA LYS A 9 -10.23 -1.27 5.27
C LYS A 9 -11.61 -0.62 5.08
N ASN A 10 -12.12 0.06 6.11
CA ASN A 10 -13.41 0.74 6.08
C ASN A 10 -13.32 2.16 5.48
N MET A 11 -12.13 2.69 5.21
CA MET A 11 -11.98 3.97 4.53
C MET A 11 -12.37 3.87 3.05
N PRO A 12 -12.86 4.96 2.43
CA PRO A 12 -12.97 5.05 0.98
C PRO A 12 -11.64 4.78 0.26
N ASN A 13 -11.68 4.14 -0.91
CA ASN A 13 -10.46 3.78 -1.66
C ASN A 13 -9.51 4.97 -1.91
N GLN A 14 -10.06 6.15 -2.22
CA GLN A 14 -9.27 7.36 -2.44
C GLN A 14 -8.55 7.81 -1.15
N GLU A 15 -9.22 7.70 -0.01
CA GLU A 15 -8.64 8.01 1.29
C GLU A 15 -7.58 6.98 1.69
N GLN A 16 -7.81 5.68 1.44
CA GLN A 16 -6.81 4.64 1.65
C GLN A 16 -5.51 4.93 0.87
N CYS A 17 -5.63 5.29 -0.41
CA CYS A 17 -4.48 5.59 -1.25
C CYS A 17 -3.71 6.83 -0.74
N SER A 18 -4.43 7.92 -0.46
CA SER A 18 -3.83 9.16 0.07
C SER A 18 -3.15 8.90 1.42
N PHE A 19 -3.81 8.15 2.31
CA PHE A 19 -3.26 7.80 3.61
C PHE A 19 -1.96 7.01 3.49
N VAL A 20 -1.94 5.96 2.67
CA VAL A 20 -0.73 5.13 2.47
C VAL A 20 0.43 5.94 1.90
N MET A 21 0.17 6.81 0.91
CA MET A 21 1.20 7.61 0.26
C MET A 21 1.79 8.69 1.19
N ASN A 22 0.99 9.23 2.12
CA ASN A 22 1.42 10.29 3.02
C ASN A 22 2.00 9.75 4.35
N GLU A 23 1.41 8.70 4.91
CA GLU A 23 1.73 8.21 6.26
C GLU A 23 2.49 6.87 6.25
N GLY A 24 2.45 6.13 5.13
CA GLY A 24 3.09 4.83 5.02
C GLY A 24 4.61 4.93 4.87
N ARG A 25 5.34 4.01 5.49
CA ARG A 25 6.78 3.86 5.28
C ARG A 25 7.04 2.92 4.11
N VAL A 26 7.73 3.37 3.07
CA VAL A 26 8.14 2.50 1.96
C VAL A 26 9.08 1.40 2.48
N MET A 27 8.70 0.15 2.27
CA MET A 27 9.48 -1.04 2.63
C MET A 27 10.22 -1.61 1.43
N ASN A 28 9.54 -1.67 0.28
CA ASN A 28 10.10 -2.21 -0.95
C ASN A 28 9.40 -1.60 -2.16
N GLU A 29 10.07 -1.61 -3.29
CA GLU A 29 9.50 -1.21 -4.57
C GLU A 29 9.98 -2.12 -5.71
N ARG A 30 9.08 -2.38 -6.67
CA ARG A 30 9.39 -3.17 -7.85
C ARG A 30 8.68 -2.60 -9.06
N LEU A 31 9.41 -2.37 -10.14
CA LEU A 31 8.85 -2.03 -11.45
C LEU A 31 8.84 -3.28 -12.35
N VAL A 32 7.69 -3.61 -12.92
CA VAL A 32 7.51 -4.65 -13.92
C VAL A 32 6.83 -4.02 -15.14
N ASN A 33 7.56 -3.92 -16.25
CA ASN A 33 7.11 -3.18 -17.44
C ASN A 33 6.68 -1.74 -17.10
N THR A 34 5.39 -1.46 -17.18
CA THR A 34 4.77 -0.16 -16.92
C THR A 34 3.99 -0.12 -15.60
N THR A 35 4.11 -1.15 -14.77
CA THR A 35 3.41 -1.26 -13.50
C THR A 35 4.45 -1.30 -12.38
N LYS A 36 4.38 -0.35 -11.44
CA LYS A 36 5.22 -0.39 -10.24
C LYS A 36 4.36 -0.69 -9.02
N TYR A 37 4.93 -1.56 -8.21
CA TYR A 37 4.41 -2.11 -6.98
C TYR A 37 5.22 -1.48 -5.87
N ILE A 38 4.58 -0.78 -4.96
CA ILE A 38 5.25 -0.19 -3.79
C ILE A 38 4.61 -0.78 -2.55
N LEU A 39 5.41 -1.48 -1.75
CA LEU A 39 4.99 -2.03 -0.47
C LEU A 39 5.28 -1.03 0.63
N TYR A 40 4.24 -0.65 1.35
CA TYR A 40 4.29 0.25 2.50
C TYR A 40 4.04 -0.52 3.78
N GLU A 41 4.73 -0.13 4.84
CA GLU A 41 4.38 -0.44 6.22
C GLU A 41 3.46 0.66 6.75
N VAL A 42 2.30 0.24 7.28
CA VAL A 42 1.28 1.13 7.83
C VAL A 42 0.88 0.59 9.19
N SER A 43 1.25 1.32 10.26
CA SER A 43 1.07 0.88 11.65
C SER A 43 1.54 -0.58 11.86
N HIS A 44 0.62 -1.55 11.98
CA HIS A 44 0.93 -2.96 12.26
C HIS A 44 0.68 -3.90 11.06
N PHE A 45 0.38 -3.36 9.87
CA PHE A 45 0.09 -4.13 8.66
C PHE A 45 0.87 -3.57 7.47
N SER A 46 0.72 -4.19 6.30
CA SER A 46 1.37 -3.75 5.07
C SER A 46 0.35 -3.48 3.98
N VAL A 47 0.63 -2.50 3.13
CA VAL A 47 -0.20 -2.14 1.97
C VAL A 47 0.67 -2.09 0.73
N GLU A 48 0.30 -2.84 -0.30
CA GLU A 48 0.92 -2.72 -1.62
C GLU A 48 0.06 -1.82 -2.50
N VAL A 49 0.66 -0.76 -3.04
CA VAL A 49 0.04 0.11 -4.03
C VAL A 49 0.56 -0.28 -5.41
N ILE A 50 -0.37 -0.60 -6.31
CA ILE A 50 -0.10 -0.95 -7.70
C ILE A 50 -0.43 0.28 -8.53
N TYR A 51 0.58 0.85 -9.18
CA TYR A 51 0.40 2.02 -10.02
C TYR A 51 0.95 1.78 -11.42
N ASN A 52 0.25 2.32 -12.41
CA ASN A 52 0.69 2.32 -13.79
C ASN A 52 1.44 3.62 -14.09
N THR A 53 2.69 3.49 -14.53
CA THR A 53 3.61 4.61 -14.77
C THR A 53 3.28 5.39 -16.03
N VAL A 54 2.54 4.80 -16.98
CA VAL A 54 2.25 5.42 -18.28
C VAL A 54 1.08 6.40 -18.19
N ASN A 55 0.02 6.01 -17.48
CA ASN A 55 -1.17 6.84 -17.29
C ASN A 55 -1.19 7.56 -15.92
N ASN A 56 -0.15 7.36 -15.11
CA ASN A 56 -0.02 7.89 -13.75
C ASN A 56 -1.26 7.60 -12.87
N LYS A 57 -1.76 6.37 -12.95
CA LYS A 57 -2.99 5.94 -12.26
C LYS A 57 -2.70 4.81 -11.28
N ILE A 58 -3.37 4.84 -10.13
CA ILE A 58 -3.44 3.70 -9.21
C ILE A 58 -4.40 2.66 -9.81
N GLU A 59 -3.88 1.47 -10.09
CA GLU A 59 -4.64 0.34 -10.63
C GLU A 59 -5.21 -0.55 -9.52
N GLY A 60 -4.61 -0.52 -8.33
CA GLY A 60 -5.14 -1.26 -7.17
C GLY A 60 -4.33 -1.10 -5.90
N ILE A 61 -4.90 -1.62 -4.82
CA ILE A 61 -4.25 -1.73 -3.50
C ILE A 61 -4.50 -3.12 -2.92
N ASN A 62 -3.46 -3.72 -2.35
CA ASN A 62 -3.56 -4.96 -1.57
C ASN A 62 -3.21 -4.65 -0.12
N VAL A 63 -3.96 -5.21 0.82
CA VAL A 63 -3.76 -4.97 2.26
C VAL A 63 -3.49 -6.30 2.95
N TYR A 64 -2.37 -6.39 3.66
CA TYR A 64 -1.89 -7.61 4.31
C TYR A 64 -1.84 -7.42 5.82
N GLN A 65 -2.64 -8.17 6.55
CA GLN A 65 -2.75 -8.07 8.01
C GLN A 65 -1.47 -8.51 8.74
N ASN A 66 -0.64 -9.34 8.11
CA ASN A 66 0.48 -10.00 8.76
C ASN A 66 1.82 -9.54 8.19
N ARG A 67 2.72 -9.05 9.05
CA ARG A 67 4.12 -8.74 8.70
C ARG A 67 4.90 -9.99 8.27
N GLY A 68 4.43 -11.19 8.66
CA GLY A 68 5.13 -12.46 8.44
C GLY A 68 5.20 -12.94 6.99
N ALA A 69 4.38 -12.44 6.07
CA ALA A 69 4.44 -12.87 4.66
C ALA A 69 5.69 -12.36 3.92
N TYR A 70 6.39 -11.38 4.51
CA TYR A 70 7.61 -10.76 3.97
C TYR A 70 8.80 -10.84 4.95
N ALA A 71 8.67 -11.62 6.03
CA ALA A 71 9.80 -11.93 6.90
C ALA A 71 10.68 -12.96 6.15
N ILE A 72 11.84 -12.50 5.68
CA ILE A 72 12.93 -13.35 5.17
C ILE A 72 13.69 -13.91 6.38
#